data_AF-A0A1I0IP08-F1
#
_entry.id   AF-A0A1I0IP08-F1
#
_cell.length_a   1.000
_cell.length_b   1.000
_cell.length_c   1.000
_cell.angle_alpha   90.00
_cell.angle_beta   90.00
_cell.angle_gamma   90.00
#
_symmetry.space_group_name_H-M   'P 1'
#
loop_
_entity.id
_entity.type
_entity.pdbx_description
1 polymer ?
#
loop_
_entity_poly.entity_id
_entity_poly.type
_entity_poly.pdbx_seq_one_letter_code
_entity_poly.pdbx_strand_id
1 'polypeptide(L)'
;MKRHALPGVLAAICLPMPLILLFMLSSWTVEQGPSGHGSRISPVLNVEERTRLSTYKRRCRASSDCESPLGCLADGRHGILYCIDSQCMADTQCPDGLVCRGIETVGEGPVVNFCLPIGPRRQGERCSPLSRRGGVACREELRCGGRQGWCGSPCSLQEEETCPRGFFCADVRPEPLCLPTCEQTGCPEGQQCIRYDDGVSACAEVHGHNCQQSSCPPNQECRVRDFRVSPAAVWLACTTSCQGPGAVCPAGHVCLGYACEPSCQPDAPGACGEGFRCIQHREDSPWRCVPDW
;
A
#
# COMPACT_ATOMS: atom_id res chain seq x y z
N MET A 1 -44.29 -45.20 62.38
CA MET A 1 -43.32 -45.83 61.47
C MET A 1 -43.02 -44.87 60.32
N LYS A 2 -41.73 -44.64 60.09
CA LYS A 2 -41.13 -43.67 59.15
C LYS A 2 -41.42 -44.01 57.69
N ARG A 3 -41.74 -43.01 56.86
CA ARG A 3 -41.29 -42.93 55.46
C ARG A 3 -40.98 -41.47 55.09
N HIS A 4 -39.69 -41.17 55.03
CA HIS A 4 -39.13 -39.91 54.55
C HIS A 4 -38.88 -39.97 53.04
N ALA A 5 -38.86 -38.77 52.46
CA ALA A 5 -37.95 -38.33 51.41
C ALA A 5 -38.10 -38.96 50.02
N LEU A 6 -38.93 -38.33 49.19
CA LEU A 6 -38.76 -38.36 47.73
C LEU A 6 -39.20 -37.03 47.07
N PRO A 7 -38.50 -35.90 47.28
CA PRO A 7 -38.52 -34.86 46.24
C PRO A 7 -37.15 -34.21 45.96
N GLY A 8 -36.05 -34.75 46.48
CA GLY A 8 -34.72 -34.10 46.40
C GLY A 8 -33.90 -34.37 45.12
N VAL A 9 -34.24 -35.39 44.33
CA VAL A 9 -33.34 -35.88 43.27
C VAL A 9 -33.61 -35.21 41.90
N LEU A 10 -34.82 -34.73 41.64
CA LEU A 10 -35.17 -34.08 40.37
C LEU A 10 -34.64 -32.64 40.26
N ALA A 11 -34.43 -31.95 41.38
CA ALA A 11 -33.90 -30.57 41.39
C ALA A 11 -32.39 -30.49 41.10
N ALA A 12 -31.62 -31.55 41.37
CA ALA A 12 -30.17 -31.56 41.19
C ALA A 12 -29.73 -31.76 39.72
N ILE A 13 -30.61 -32.26 38.85
CA ILE A 13 -30.29 -32.58 37.45
C ILE A 13 -30.69 -31.44 36.49
N CYS A 14 -31.63 -30.58 36.86
CA CYS A 14 -32.09 -29.48 35.99
C CYS A 14 -31.26 -28.18 36.12
N LEU A 15 -30.41 -28.05 37.14
CA LEU A 15 -29.60 -26.86 37.40
C LEU A 15 -28.30 -26.72 36.58
N PRO A 16 -27.57 -27.77 36.17
CA PRO A 16 -26.32 -27.59 35.41
C PRO A 16 -26.54 -27.28 33.92
N MET A 17 -27.68 -27.68 33.35
CA MET A 17 -28.03 -27.46 31.94
C MET A 17 -28.02 -25.98 31.51
N PRO A 18 -28.71 -25.05 32.21
CA PRO A 18 -28.68 -23.63 31.84
C PRO A 18 -27.30 -22.98 32.04
N LEU A 19 -26.50 -23.47 33.01
CA LEU A 19 -25.14 -22.98 33.25
C LEU A 19 -24.16 -23.41 32.15
N ILE A 20 -24.27 -24.63 31.64
CA ILE A 20 -23.45 -25.10 30.51
C ILE A 20 -23.85 -24.36 29.22
N LEU A 21 -25.14 -24.06 29.03
CA LEU A 21 -25.62 -23.25 27.91
C LEU A 21 -25.12 -21.79 27.99
N LEU A 22 -25.11 -21.19 29.18
CA LEU A 22 -24.51 -19.87 29.41
C LEU A 22 -22.99 -19.85 29.15
N PHE A 23 -22.26 -20.91 29.53
CA PHE A 23 -20.82 -21.02 29.27
C PHE A 23 -20.49 -21.26 27.78
N MET A 24 -21.34 -22.00 27.07
CA MET A 24 -21.24 -22.17 25.62
C MET A 24 -21.62 -20.89 24.85
N LEU A 25 -22.55 -20.08 25.37
CA LEU A 25 -22.89 -18.78 24.78
C LEU A 25 -21.86 -17.68 25.08
N SER A 26 -21.19 -17.72 26.24
CA SER A 26 -20.17 -16.72 26.62
C SER A 26 -18.78 -16.98 26.02
N SER A 27 -18.50 -18.19 25.53
CA SER A 27 -17.25 -18.51 24.84
C SER A 27 -17.27 -18.12 23.35
N TRP A 28 -18.41 -17.63 22.86
CA TRP A 28 -18.60 -17.17 21.47
C TRP A 28 -18.66 -15.65 21.33
N THR A 29 -18.47 -14.90 22.42
CA THR A 29 -18.09 -13.50 22.30
C THR A 29 -16.60 -13.42 22.07
N VAL A 30 -16.18 -13.79 20.85
CA VAL A 30 -15.05 -13.08 20.23
C VAL A 30 -15.45 -11.61 20.31
N GLU A 31 -14.67 -10.81 21.03
CA GLU A 31 -14.74 -9.35 20.92
C GLU A 31 -14.59 -8.98 19.45
N GLN A 32 -15.72 -8.90 18.75
CA GLN A 32 -15.84 -8.08 17.57
C GLN A 32 -15.81 -6.66 18.11
N GLY A 33 -14.59 -6.13 18.22
CA GLY A 33 -14.37 -4.71 18.43
C GLY A 33 -15.21 -3.90 17.43
N PRO A 34 -15.61 -2.69 17.83
CA PRO A 34 -16.56 -1.89 17.09
C PRO A 34 -16.14 -1.74 15.62
N SER A 35 -17.10 -1.97 14.74
CA SER A 35 -17.04 -1.83 13.30
C SER A 35 -16.37 -0.53 12.86
N GLY A 36 -15.06 -0.57 12.65
CA GLY A 36 -14.27 0.52 12.09
C GLY A 36 -13.23 -0.06 11.13
N HIS A 37 -13.52 -0.02 9.83
CA HIS A 37 -12.56 -0.18 8.72
C HIS A 37 -11.61 -1.40 8.77
N GLY A 38 -11.96 -2.44 9.54
CA GLY A 38 -11.12 -3.62 9.75
C GLY A 38 -11.17 -4.56 8.55
N SER A 39 -10.30 -4.33 7.57
CA SER A 39 -10.01 -5.35 6.56
C SER A 39 -9.59 -6.63 7.29
N ARG A 40 -10.29 -7.74 7.03
CA ARG A 40 -10.02 -9.03 7.67
C ARG A 40 -8.56 -9.40 7.46
N ILE A 41 -7.82 -9.67 8.53
CA ILE A 41 -6.43 -10.13 8.42
C ILE A 41 -6.44 -11.62 8.03
N SER A 42 -5.68 -11.98 7.00
CA SER A 42 -5.46 -13.38 6.62
C SER A 42 -4.67 -14.09 7.72
N PRO A 43 -5.02 -15.30 8.15
CA PRO A 43 -4.26 -16.02 9.17
C PRO A 43 -2.90 -16.49 8.62
N VAL A 44 -2.04 -16.98 9.51
CA VAL A 44 -0.86 -17.77 9.12
C VAL A 44 -1.31 -19.23 8.97
N LEU A 45 -1.28 -19.74 7.76
CA LEU A 45 -1.66 -21.11 7.44
C LEU A 45 -0.48 -22.06 7.57
N ASN A 46 -0.76 -23.29 8.01
CA ASN A 46 0.22 -24.37 8.00
C ASN A 46 0.37 -25.00 6.60
N VAL A 47 1.30 -25.95 6.47
CA VAL A 47 1.60 -26.59 5.18
C VAL A 47 0.39 -27.35 4.62
N GLU A 48 -0.32 -28.08 5.47
CA GLU A 48 -1.48 -28.87 5.05
C GLU A 48 -2.61 -27.97 4.54
N GLU A 49 -2.93 -26.91 5.27
CA GLU A 49 -3.93 -25.92 4.87
C GLU A 49 -3.57 -25.28 3.52
N ARG A 50 -2.31 -24.88 3.33
CA ARG A 50 -1.82 -24.31 2.06
C ARG A 50 -1.93 -25.28 0.90
N THR A 51 -1.67 -26.58 1.12
CA THR A 51 -1.78 -27.59 0.04
C THR A 51 -3.22 -27.86 -0.40
N ARG A 52 -4.21 -27.57 0.46
CA ARG A 52 -5.63 -27.70 0.13
C ARG A 52 -6.16 -26.54 -0.71
N LEU A 53 -5.44 -25.40 -0.73
CA LEU A 53 -5.83 -24.21 -1.48
C LEU A 53 -5.18 -24.23 -2.87
N SER A 54 -5.99 -24.50 -3.89
CA SER A 54 -5.55 -24.61 -5.30
C SER A 54 -4.90 -23.33 -5.85
N THR A 55 -5.31 -22.17 -5.32
CA THR A 55 -4.87 -20.83 -5.71
C THR A 55 -3.63 -20.36 -4.95
N TYR A 56 -3.18 -21.07 -3.91
CA TYR A 56 -2.02 -20.66 -3.13
C TYR A 56 -0.77 -20.50 -4.01
N LYS A 57 -0.12 -19.33 -3.91
CA LYS A 57 1.02 -18.89 -4.76
C LYS A 57 0.73 -18.87 -6.27
N ARG A 58 -0.53 -18.95 -6.70
CA ARG A 58 -0.92 -18.72 -8.10
C ARG A 58 -1.06 -17.24 -8.38
N ARG A 59 -0.86 -16.86 -9.64
CA ARG A 59 -1.02 -15.48 -10.09
C ARG A 59 -2.48 -15.05 -9.97
N CYS A 60 -2.69 -13.80 -9.56
CA CYS A 60 -3.99 -13.17 -9.46
C CYS A 60 -3.96 -11.78 -10.09
N ARG A 61 -5.13 -11.23 -10.39
CA ARG A 61 -5.32 -9.82 -10.76
C ARG A 61 -5.97 -9.04 -9.63
N ALA A 62 -6.87 -9.68 -8.87
CA ALA A 62 -7.52 -9.12 -7.70
C ALA A 62 -7.71 -10.20 -6.62
N SER A 63 -8.04 -9.78 -5.40
CA SER A 63 -8.26 -10.72 -4.29
C SER A 63 -9.46 -11.66 -4.48
N SER A 64 -10.40 -11.32 -5.36
CA SER A 64 -11.50 -12.20 -5.77
C SER A 64 -11.03 -13.45 -6.54
N ASP A 65 -9.80 -13.44 -7.08
CA ASP A 65 -9.21 -14.59 -7.78
C ASP A 65 -8.61 -15.61 -6.80
N CYS A 66 -8.57 -15.28 -5.50
CA CYS A 66 -7.92 -16.07 -4.46
C CYS A 66 -8.96 -16.79 -3.59
N GLU A 67 -8.72 -18.06 -3.26
CA GLU A 67 -9.57 -18.77 -2.29
C GLU A 67 -9.42 -18.17 -0.90
N SER A 68 -10.53 -17.97 -0.18
CA SER A 68 -10.48 -17.54 1.21
C SER A 68 -9.67 -18.54 2.05
N PRO A 69 -8.77 -18.09 2.95
CA PRO A 69 -8.60 -16.70 3.43
C PRO A 69 -7.45 -15.94 2.74
N LEU A 70 -7.01 -16.36 1.56
CA LEU A 70 -5.89 -15.74 0.86
C LEU A 70 -6.26 -14.35 0.31
N GLY A 71 -5.28 -13.47 0.20
CA GLY A 71 -5.40 -12.20 -0.50
C GLY A 71 -4.43 -12.10 -1.68
N CYS A 72 -4.75 -11.25 -2.65
CA CYS A 72 -3.89 -11.03 -3.83
C CYS A 72 -2.81 -9.99 -3.52
N LEU A 73 -1.60 -10.45 -3.19
CA LEU A 73 -0.49 -9.58 -2.83
C LEU A 73 0.25 -9.08 -4.07
N ALA A 74 0.43 -7.77 -4.19
CA ALA A 74 1.29 -7.16 -5.20
C ALA A 74 2.75 -7.10 -4.71
N ASP A 75 3.58 -8.06 -5.12
CA ASP A 75 4.99 -8.12 -4.75
C ASP A 75 5.86 -7.35 -5.75
N GLY A 76 6.08 -6.07 -5.43
CA GLY A 76 6.92 -5.17 -6.23
C GLY A 76 8.37 -5.60 -6.40
N ARG A 77 8.89 -6.54 -5.57
CA ARG A 77 10.28 -7.06 -5.71
C ARG A 77 10.43 -7.95 -6.93
N HIS A 78 9.34 -8.59 -7.32
CA HIS A 78 9.29 -9.62 -8.35
C HIS A 78 8.41 -9.19 -9.53
N GLY A 79 7.66 -8.08 -9.38
CA GLY A 79 6.72 -7.60 -10.39
C GLY A 79 5.57 -8.57 -10.63
N ILE A 80 5.16 -9.31 -9.59
CA ILE A 80 4.09 -10.32 -9.68
C ILE A 80 3.00 -10.06 -8.64
N LEU A 81 1.78 -10.43 -9.00
CA LEU A 81 0.65 -10.52 -8.09
C LEU A 81 0.33 -11.99 -7.86
N TYR A 82 0.16 -12.43 -6.61
CA TYR A 82 -0.18 -13.81 -6.30
C TYR A 82 -0.96 -13.96 -4.99
N CYS A 83 -1.73 -15.04 -4.89
CA CYS A 83 -2.53 -15.36 -3.71
C CYS A 83 -1.66 -15.89 -2.57
N ILE A 84 -1.76 -15.30 -1.39
CA ILE A 84 -0.97 -15.69 -0.21
C ILE A 84 -1.73 -15.43 1.10
N ASP A 85 -1.32 -16.13 2.14
CA ASP A 85 -1.72 -15.94 3.54
C ASP A 85 -0.71 -15.05 4.30
N SER A 86 -0.93 -14.81 5.59
CA SER A 86 0.05 -14.09 6.41
C SER A 86 1.30 -14.94 6.70
N GLN A 87 2.44 -14.29 6.88
CA GLN A 87 3.67 -14.90 7.36
C GLN A 87 3.82 -14.84 8.88
N CYS A 88 3.20 -13.84 9.50
CA CYS A 88 3.27 -13.58 10.93
C CYS A 88 1.94 -13.01 11.44
N MET A 89 1.71 -13.09 12.74
CA MET A 89 0.62 -12.41 13.46
C MET A 89 1.15 -11.43 14.51
N ALA A 90 2.42 -11.58 14.91
CA ALA A 90 3.07 -10.75 15.92
C ALA A 90 4.58 -10.62 15.63
N ASP A 91 5.19 -9.55 16.15
CA ASP A 91 6.62 -9.25 15.94
C ASP A 91 7.53 -10.38 16.45
N THR A 92 7.13 -11.12 17.49
CA THR A 92 7.88 -12.25 18.05
C THR A 92 8.01 -13.45 17.11
N GLN A 93 7.25 -13.49 16.02
CA GLN A 93 7.34 -14.52 14.98
C GLN A 93 8.31 -14.13 13.86
N CYS A 94 8.81 -12.90 13.88
CA CYS A 94 9.74 -12.40 12.89
C CYS A 94 11.19 -12.53 13.36
N PRO A 95 12.14 -12.83 12.45
CA PRO A 95 13.57 -12.75 12.72
C PRO A 95 14.01 -11.37 13.23
N ASP A 96 15.15 -11.33 13.93
CA ASP A 96 15.73 -10.08 14.45
C ASP A 96 15.84 -8.99 13.37
N GLY A 97 15.45 -7.77 13.72
CA GLY A 97 15.44 -6.62 12.83
C GLY A 97 14.25 -6.55 11.85
N LEU A 98 13.31 -7.51 11.94
CA LEU A 98 12.06 -7.50 11.21
C LEU A 98 10.87 -7.34 12.17
N VAL A 99 9.81 -6.70 11.68
CA VAL A 99 8.55 -6.48 12.41
C VAL A 99 7.38 -6.99 11.59
N CYS A 100 6.37 -7.51 12.28
CA CYS A 100 5.14 -8.00 11.67
C CYS A 100 4.23 -6.82 11.34
N ARG A 101 3.93 -6.65 10.05
CA ARG A 101 3.15 -5.51 9.56
C ARG A 101 2.15 -5.95 8.49
N GLY A 102 0.97 -5.36 8.53
CA GLY A 102 -0.08 -5.57 7.54
C GLY A 102 0.25 -4.90 6.21
N ILE A 103 -0.09 -5.59 5.13
CA ILE A 103 0.05 -5.11 3.76
C ILE A 103 -1.31 -5.22 3.08
N GLU A 104 -1.72 -4.12 2.47
CA GLU A 104 -2.91 -4.06 1.65
C GLU A 104 -2.78 -5.03 0.45
N THR A 105 -3.83 -5.81 0.21
CA THR A 105 -3.94 -6.65 -0.98
C THR A 105 -4.76 -5.96 -2.05
N VAL A 106 -4.60 -6.40 -3.30
CA VAL A 106 -5.26 -5.77 -4.44
C VAL A 106 -6.77 -6.01 -4.38
N GLY A 107 -7.54 -4.92 -4.51
CA GLY A 107 -9.00 -4.93 -4.36
C GLY A 107 -9.43 -5.01 -2.89
N GLU A 108 -10.67 -5.40 -2.63
CA GLU A 108 -11.25 -5.47 -1.26
C GLU A 108 -10.88 -6.77 -0.52
N GLY A 109 -9.66 -7.26 -0.72
CA GLY A 109 -9.17 -8.50 -0.12
C GLY A 109 -8.76 -8.38 1.35
N PRO A 110 -8.48 -9.52 2.00
CA PRO A 110 -7.93 -9.52 3.35
C PRO A 110 -6.53 -8.89 3.38
N VAL A 111 -6.17 -8.24 4.48
CA VAL A 111 -4.81 -7.77 4.73
C VAL A 111 -3.91 -8.97 5.02
N VAL A 112 -2.70 -8.98 4.48
CA VAL A 112 -1.70 -10.02 4.78
C VAL A 112 -0.56 -9.44 5.59
N ASN A 113 -0.20 -10.09 6.67
CA ASN A 113 0.88 -9.67 7.55
C ASN A 113 2.21 -10.30 7.13
N PHE A 114 3.25 -9.49 7.00
CA PHE A 114 4.58 -9.92 6.61
C PHE A 114 5.63 -9.41 7.59
N CYS A 115 6.73 -10.16 7.71
CA CYS A 115 7.91 -9.71 8.43
C CYS A 115 8.70 -8.74 7.53
N LEU A 116 8.66 -7.45 7.89
CA LEU A 116 9.26 -6.36 7.12
C LEU A 116 10.45 -5.74 7.87
N PRO A 117 11.49 -5.29 7.16
CA PRO A 117 12.64 -4.67 7.81
C PRO A 117 12.28 -3.30 8.38
N ILE A 118 12.90 -2.96 9.52
CA ILE A 118 12.94 -1.59 10.01
C ILE A 118 13.97 -0.81 9.19
N GLY A 119 13.62 0.40 8.78
CA GLY A 119 14.46 1.25 7.94
C GLY A 119 14.69 2.65 8.49
N PRO A 120 15.45 3.48 7.76
CA PRO A 120 15.81 4.82 8.21
C PRO A 120 14.75 5.88 7.90
N ARG A 121 13.75 5.57 7.06
CA ARG A 121 12.84 6.56 6.48
C ARG A 121 11.94 7.18 7.53
N ARG A 122 11.88 8.51 7.49
CA ARG A 122 11.17 9.37 8.44
C ARG A 122 9.72 9.59 8.01
N GLN A 123 8.93 10.15 8.92
CA GLN A 123 7.56 10.54 8.63
C GLN A 123 7.50 11.50 7.44
N GLY A 124 6.58 11.24 6.52
CA GLY A 124 6.43 11.98 5.27
C GLY A 124 7.40 11.59 4.16
N GLU A 125 8.35 10.67 4.40
CA GLU A 125 9.22 10.18 3.33
C GLU A 125 8.59 9.01 2.56
N ARG A 126 9.03 8.85 1.30
CA ARG A 126 8.61 7.76 0.43
C ARG A 126 9.15 6.42 0.91
N CYS A 127 8.33 5.37 0.76
CA CYS A 127 8.70 4.02 1.17
C CYS A 127 8.24 2.94 0.19
N SER A 128 8.67 1.71 0.44
CA SER A 128 8.18 0.53 -0.27
C SER A 128 7.80 -0.56 0.74
N PRO A 129 6.53 -1.00 0.77
CA PRO A 129 6.04 -1.92 1.81
C PRO A 129 6.68 -3.30 1.72
N LEU A 130 7.05 -3.77 0.53
CA LEU A 130 7.73 -5.06 0.32
C LEU A 130 9.18 -4.87 -0.11
N SER A 131 9.98 -4.04 0.56
CA SER A 131 11.39 -3.91 0.19
C SER A 131 12.23 -5.13 0.63
N ARG A 132 13.16 -5.58 -0.23
CA ARG A 132 14.21 -6.55 0.18
C ARG A 132 15.31 -5.90 1.04
N ARG A 133 15.42 -4.57 1.02
CA ARG A 133 16.48 -3.81 1.68
C ARG A 133 15.87 -2.78 2.63
N GLY A 134 16.39 -2.68 3.86
CA GLY A 134 15.90 -1.75 4.87
C GLY A 134 15.98 -0.26 4.47
N GLY A 135 16.83 0.13 3.49
CA GLY A 135 17.05 1.53 3.12
C GLY A 135 15.84 2.31 2.58
N VAL A 136 14.75 1.61 2.21
CA VAL A 136 13.47 2.24 1.76
C VAL A 136 12.29 1.82 2.64
N ALA A 137 12.57 1.24 3.81
CA ALA A 137 11.58 0.96 4.82
C ALA A 137 11.49 2.11 5.83
N CYS A 138 10.33 2.23 6.46
CA CYS A 138 10.09 3.22 7.51
C CYS A 138 10.76 2.82 8.82
N ARG A 139 10.98 3.81 9.69
CA ARG A 139 11.37 3.57 11.08
C ARG A 139 10.31 2.75 11.82
N GLU A 140 10.70 2.21 12.96
CA GLU A 140 9.94 1.21 13.73
C GLU A 140 8.53 1.67 14.11
N GLU A 141 8.42 2.95 14.48
CA GLU A 141 7.20 3.64 14.89
C GLU A 141 6.27 4.01 13.72
N LEU A 142 6.73 3.85 12.48
CA LEU A 142 6.03 4.27 11.27
C LEU A 142 5.52 3.06 10.47
N ARG A 143 4.57 3.32 9.58
CA ARG A 143 4.01 2.35 8.64
C ARG A 143 4.16 2.88 7.23
N CYS A 144 4.40 1.96 6.30
CA CYS A 144 4.41 2.29 4.88
C CYS A 144 3.02 2.05 4.31
N GLY A 145 2.29 3.12 3.97
CA GLY A 145 0.91 3.02 3.47
C GLY A 145 0.57 4.06 2.41
N GLY A 146 -0.69 4.06 1.98
CA GLY A 146 -1.16 4.82 0.82
C GLY A 146 -0.73 4.21 -0.51
N ARG A 147 -1.49 4.48 -1.57
CA ARG A 147 -1.33 3.88 -2.91
C ARG A 147 0.07 4.00 -3.46
N GLN A 148 0.72 5.10 -3.14
CA GLN A 148 2.05 5.40 -3.65
C GLN A 148 3.17 5.05 -2.66
N GLY A 149 2.88 4.80 -1.39
CA GLY A 149 3.85 4.42 -0.36
C GLY A 149 4.52 5.60 0.36
N TRP A 150 3.99 5.95 1.52
CA TRP A 150 4.48 7.00 2.40
C TRP A 150 4.65 6.47 3.83
N CYS A 151 5.71 6.90 4.50
CA CYS A 151 5.90 6.64 5.92
C CYS A 151 5.01 7.57 6.75
N GLY A 152 4.04 7.00 7.45
CA GLY A 152 3.15 7.72 8.36
C GLY A 152 3.07 7.04 9.72
N SER A 153 2.85 7.82 10.76
CA SER A 153 2.40 7.29 12.05
C SER A 153 0.91 6.91 11.94
N PRO A 154 0.43 5.86 12.62
CA PRO A 154 -1.00 5.59 12.74
C PRO A 154 -1.75 6.79 13.32
N CYS A 155 -3.01 6.95 12.92
CA CYS A 155 -3.90 8.00 13.42
C CYS A 155 -5.34 7.50 13.56
N SER A 156 -6.16 8.29 14.25
CA SER A 156 -7.59 8.04 14.38
C SER A 156 -8.37 9.04 13.53
N LEU A 157 -9.27 8.55 12.69
CA LEU A 157 -10.18 9.39 11.90
C LEU A 157 -11.22 10.12 12.76
N GLN A 158 -11.40 9.68 14.01
CA GLN A 158 -12.42 10.22 14.93
C GLN A 158 -11.86 11.28 15.87
N GLU A 159 -10.54 11.35 16.02
CA GLU A 159 -9.87 12.29 16.91
C GLU A 159 -9.22 13.41 16.09
N GLU A 160 -9.63 14.64 16.36
CA GLU A 160 -8.99 15.83 15.82
C GLU A 160 -7.54 15.94 16.36
N GLU A 161 -6.62 16.45 15.54
CA GLU A 161 -5.21 16.72 15.91
C GLU A 161 -4.34 15.50 16.27
N THR A 162 -4.70 14.29 15.85
CA THR A 162 -3.82 13.11 16.01
C THR A 162 -2.53 13.18 15.17
N CYS A 163 -2.53 14.00 14.12
CA CYS A 163 -1.39 14.16 13.24
C CYS A 163 -0.60 15.44 13.51
N PRO A 164 0.75 15.38 13.42
CA PRO A 164 1.58 16.56 13.57
C PRO A 164 1.30 17.58 12.46
N ARG A 165 1.67 18.84 12.70
CA ARG A 165 1.53 19.92 11.71
C ARG A 165 2.22 19.55 10.38
N GLY A 166 1.53 19.81 9.27
CA GLY A 166 1.99 19.42 7.93
C GLY A 166 1.60 17.99 7.54
N PHE A 167 0.74 17.34 8.34
CA PHE A 167 0.20 16.02 8.06
C PHE A 167 -1.32 16.03 8.30
N PHE A 168 -2.02 15.13 7.63
CA PHE A 168 -3.44 14.87 7.86
C PHE A 168 -3.66 13.37 8.06
N CYS A 169 -4.71 13.02 8.80
CA CYS A 169 -5.07 11.62 8.97
C CYS A 169 -5.78 11.13 7.70
N ALA A 170 -5.09 10.32 6.91
CA ALA A 170 -5.61 9.75 5.68
C ALA A 170 -6.25 8.39 5.97
N ASP A 171 -7.45 8.18 5.43
CA ASP A 171 -8.13 6.89 5.47
C ASP A 171 -7.55 5.95 4.42
N VAL A 172 -6.39 5.38 4.74
CA VAL A 172 -5.68 4.41 3.89
C VAL A 172 -5.69 3.04 4.53
N ARG A 173 -5.48 2.00 3.72
CA ARG A 173 -5.36 0.61 4.20
C ARG A 173 -3.89 0.24 4.44
N PRO A 174 -3.59 -0.67 5.39
CA PRO A 174 -4.53 -1.41 6.24
C PRO A 174 -5.12 -0.63 7.41
N GLU A 175 -4.51 0.50 7.77
CA GLU A 175 -4.93 1.36 8.90
C GLU A 175 -4.70 2.83 8.53
N PRO A 176 -5.51 3.77 9.06
CA PRO A 176 -5.33 5.20 8.80
C PRO A 176 -3.96 5.71 9.25
N LEU A 177 -3.34 6.58 8.44
CA LEU A 177 -1.99 7.10 8.67
C LEU A 177 -1.93 8.63 8.55
N CYS A 178 -1.03 9.25 9.31
CA CYS A 178 -0.63 10.63 9.13
C CYS A 178 0.25 10.78 7.89
N LEU A 179 -0.36 11.24 6.79
CA LEU A 179 0.31 11.44 5.51
C LEU A 179 0.61 12.93 5.27
N PRO A 180 1.68 13.26 4.51
CA PRO A 180 2.13 14.65 4.38
C PRO A 180 1.13 15.49 3.58
N THR A 181 1.06 16.78 3.94
CA THR A 181 0.39 17.81 3.16
C THR A 181 1.17 19.13 3.18
N CYS A 182 1.31 19.74 2.01
CA CYS A 182 1.91 21.05 1.84
C CYS A 182 0.91 22.15 1.44
N GLU A 183 -0.38 21.81 1.26
CA GLU A 183 -1.36 22.76 0.72
C GLU A 183 -1.60 23.97 1.63
N GLN A 184 -1.49 23.79 2.94
CA GLN A 184 -1.70 24.85 3.93
C GLN A 184 -0.38 25.46 4.43
N THR A 185 0.68 24.67 4.49
CA THR A 185 1.98 25.10 5.01
C THR A 185 2.85 25.78 3.96
N GLY A 186 2.55 25.57 2.67
CA GLY A 186 3.42 25.94 1.57
C GLY A 186 4.69 25.09 1.53
N CYS A 187 5.57 25.41 0.58
CA CYS A 187 6.84 24.74 0.40
C CYS A 187 8.03 25.69 0.59
N PRO A 188 9.20 25.16 0.99
CA PRO A 188 10.45 25.93 1.00
C PRO A 188 10.77 26.54 -0.36
N GLU A 189 11.60 27.58 -0.35
CA GLU A 189 12.07 28.22 -1.59
C GLU A 189 12.71 27.20 -2.54
N GLY A 190 12.39 27.32 -3.83
CA GLY A 190 12.84 26.39 -4.88
C GLY A 190 12.00 25.11 -5.00
N GLN A 191 11.05 24.86 -4.10
CA GLN A 191 10.16 23.70 -4.15
C GLN A 191 8.72 24.11 -4.44
N GLN A 192 7.96 23.17 -4.98
CA GLN A 192 6.53 23.33 -5.26
C GLN A 192 5.74 22.24 -4.55
N CYS A 193 4.49 22.56 -4.19
CA CYS A 193 3.59 21.60 -3.57
C CYS A 193 2.98 20.71 -4.65
N ILE A 194 3.27 19.41 -4.58
CA ILE A 194 2.87 18.41 -5.57
C ILE A 194 1.86 17.48 -4.95
N ARG A 195 0.74 17.29 -5.67
CA ARG A 195 -0.37 16.44 -5.25
C ARG A 195 -0.17 15.03 -5.74
N TYR A 196 -0.58 14.08 -4.90
CA TYR A 196 -0.53 12.65 -5.16
C TYR A 196 -1.91 12.03 -4.88
N ASP A 197 -2.01 10.72 -5.04
CA ASP A 197 -3.20 9.97 -4.62
C ASP A 197 -3.45 10.10 -3.11
N ASP A 198 -4.66 9.70 -2.68
CA ASP A 198 -5.09 9.66 -1.28
C ASP A 198 -5.02 11.01 -0.55
N GLY A 199 -5.09 12.12 -1.30
CA GLY A 199 -5.03 13.49 -0.77
C GLY A 199 -3.64 13.93 -0.34
N VAL A 200 -2.62 13.09 -0.56
CA VAL A 200 -1.24 13.39 -0.15
C VAL A 200 -0.68 14.54 -0.97
N SER A 201 0.05 15.44 -0.32
CA SER A 201 0.87 16.41 -1.03
C SER A 201 2.22 16.61 -0.34
N ALA A 202 3.26 16.77 -1.14
CA ALA A 202 4.62 16.95 -0.63
C ALA A 202 5.37 18.00 -1.43
N CYS A 203 6.34 18.63 -0.77
CA CYS A 203 7.22 19.59 -1.40
C CYS A 203 8.32 18.87 -2.16
N ALA A 204 8.51 19.26 -3.42
CA ALA A 204 9.54 18.73 -4.27
C ALA A 204 10.06 19.80 -5.24
N GLU A 205 11.31 19.64 -5.65
CA GLU A 205 11.86 20.29 -6.82
C GLU A 205 11.19 19.72 -8.06
N VAL A 206 10.69 20.60 -8.93
CA VAL A 206 9.95 20.20 -10.13
C VAL A 206 10.83 20.36 -11.36
N HIS A 207 11.04 19.26 -12.06
CA HIS A 207 11.61 19.25 -13.39
C HIS A 207 10.50 19.07 -14.43
N GLY A 208 10.62 19.79 -15.55
CA GLY A 208 9.61 19.80 -16.61
C GLY A 208 8.46 20.79 -16.36
N HIS A 209 7.32 20.54 -17.00
CA HIS A 209 6.16 21.42 -16.93
C HIS A 209 5.21 20.97 -15.82
N ASN A 210 4.97 21.83 -14.82
CA ASN A 210 4.05 21.52 -13.73
C ASN A 210 2.59 21.51 -14.19
N CYS A 211 2.18 20.38 -14.75
CA CYS A 211 0.85 20.14 -15.27
C CYS A 211 -0.27 20.00 -14.20
N GLN A 212 0.07 20.12 -12.91
CA GLN A 212 -0.92 20.22 -11.83
C GLN A 212 -1.36 21.67 -11.59
N GLN A 213 -0.53 22.64 -11.98
CA GLN A 213 -0.86 24.06 -11.90
C GLN A 213 -1.44 24.56 -13.24
N SER A 214 -0.85 24.16 -14.35
CA SER A 214 -1.36 24.41 -15.69
C SER A 214 -2.05 23.16 -16.23
N SER A 215 -3.34 23.27 -16.55
CA SER A 215 -4.11 22.15 -17.10
C SER A 215 -3.47 21.60 -18.39
N CYS A 216 -3.40 20.28 -18.51
CA CYS A 216 -2.94 19.65 -19.73
C CYS A 216 -3.90 19.91 -20.91
N PRO A 217 -3.37 19.87 -22.16
CA PRO A 217 -4.21 19.87 -23.36
C PRO A 217 -5.25 18.72 -23.34
N PRO A 218 -6.32 18.83 -24.14
CA PRO A 218 -7.30 17.74 -24.28
C PRO A 218 -6.62 16.40 -24.63
N ASN A 219 -7.09 15.31 -24.03
CA ASN A 219 -6.56 13.94 -24.21
C ASN A 219 -5.13 13.72 -23.70
N GLN A 220 -4.63 14.58 -22.81
CA GLN A 220 -3.39 14.38 -22.07
C GLN A 220 -3.68 14.37 -20.58
N GLU A 221 -2.92 13.55 -19.86
CA GLU A 221 -3.00 13.45 -18.41
C GLU A 221 -1.71 13.98 -17.80
N CYS A 222 -1.84 14.68 -16.68
CA CYS A 222 -0.69 15.13 -15.92
C CYS A 222 -0.04 13.92 -15.23
N ARG A 223 1.16 13.57 -15.66
CA ARG A 223 1.90 12.44 -15.10
C ARG A 223 2.97 12.96 -14.15
N VAL A 224 2.82 12.61 -12.88
CA VAL A 224 3.84 12.82 -11.86
C VAL A 224 4.76 11.61 -11.84
N ARG A 225 6.07 11.86 -11.94
CA ARG A 225 7.10 10.83 -11.77
C ARG A 225 7.95 11.19 -10.59
N ASP A 226 7.78 10.42 -9.55
CA ASP A 226 8.58 10.48 -8.34
C ASP A 226 9.28 9.13 -8.17
N PHE A 227 10.60 9.16 -7.95
CA PHE A 227 11.34 7.94 -7.68
C PHE A 227 11.60 7.87 -6.19
N ARG A 228 11.26 6.74 -5.58
CA ARG A 228 11.44 6.47 -4.13
C ARG A 228 12.88 6.66 -3.64
N VAL A 229 13.85 6.69 -4.55
CA VAL A 229 15.29 6.83 -4.28
C VAL A 229 15.70 8.30 -4.12
N SER A 230 15.03 9.23 -4.83
CA SER A 230 15.25 10.68 -4.72
C SER A 230 13.91 11.37 -4.42
N PRO A 231 13.48 11.39 -3.14
CA PRO A 231 12.16 11.90 -2.76
C PRO A 231 12.02 13.42 -2.92
N ALA A 232 13.11 14.15 -3.16
CA ALA A 232 13.13 15.59 -3.21
C ALA A 232 12.88 16.17 -4.61
N ALA A 233 12.93 15.35 -5.66
CA ALA A 233 12.75 15.78 -7.05
C ALA A 233 11.64 14.99 -7.74
N VAL A 234 10.84 15.69 -8.53
CA VAL A 234 9.76 15.11 -9.33
C VAL A 234 9.79 15.62 -10.75
N TRP A 235 9.37 14.76 -11.67
CA TRP A 235 9.24 15.10 -13.08
C TRP A 235 7.78 15.13 -13.46
N LEU A 236 7.31 16.29 -13.91
CA LEU A 236 5.94 16.49 -14.34
C LEU A 236 5.91 16.76 -15.84
N ALA A 237 4.99 16.06 -16.51
CA ALA A 237 4.72 16.26 -17.92
C ALA A 237 3.27 15.90 -18.23
N CYS A 238 2.69 16.62 -19.19
CA CYS A 238 1.47 16.16 -19.84
C CYS A 238 1.83 15.03 -20.80
N THR A 239 1.19 13.88 -20.62
CA THR A 239 1.47 12.69 -21.44
C THR A 239 0.18 12.12 -22.01
N THR A 240 0.28 11.55 -23.20
CA THR A 240 -0.81 10.76 -23.80
C THR A 240 -0.61 9.30 -23.40
N SER A 241 -1.69 8.62 -22.99
CA SER A 241 -1.67 7.18 -22.75
C SER A 241 -1.46 6.42 -24.06
N CYS A 242 -0.57 5.44 -24.05
CA CYS A 242 -0.42 4.46 -25.13
C CYS A 242 -0.94 3.07 -24.72
N GLN A 243 -1.79 3.02 -23.69
CA GLN A 243 -2.41 1.79 -23.23
C GLN A 243 -3.70 1.51 -24.00
N GLY A 244 -3.81 0.31 -24.60
CA GLY A 244 -5.04 -0.18 -25.21
C GLY A 244 -4.97 -0.35 -26.74
N PRO A 245 -5.98 -1.01 -27.33
CA PRO A 245 -6.00 -1.29 -28.76
C PRO A 245 -6.12 0.01 -29.57
N GLY A 246 -5.20 0.21 -30.52
CA GLY A 246 -5.16 1.39 -31.39
C GLY A 246 -4.52 2.65 -30.77
N ALA A 247 -4.06 2.59 -29.52
CA ALA A 247 -3.35 3.70 -28.89
C ALA A 247 -1.95 3.83 -29.49
N VAL A 248 -1.68 4.95 -30.18
CA VAL A 248 -0.39 5.25 -30.81
C VAL A 248 0.11 6.58 -30.30
N CYS A 249 1.41 6.66 -30.01
CA CYS A 249 2.03 7.91 -29.60
C CYS A 249 2.09 8.92 -30.75
N PRO A 250 1.99 10.23 -30.45
CA PRO A 250 2.17 11.26 -31.45
C PRO A 250 3.59 11.19 -32.06
N ALA A 251 3.76 11.81 -33.21
CA ALA A 251 5.07 11.90 -33.86
C ALA A 251 6.13 12.45 -32.89
N GLY A 252 7.34 11.88 -32.97
CA GLY A 252 8.43 12.23 -32.06
C GLY A 252 8.29 11.69 -30.64
N HIS A 253 7.35 10.77 -30.38
CA HIS A 253 7.19 10.11 -29.08
C HIS A 253 7.23 8.59 -29.20
N VAL A 254 7.61 7.93 -28.11
CA VAL A 254 7.68 6.46 -28.00
C VAL A 254 6.88 5.99 -26.79
N CYS A 255 6.21 4.85 -26.93
CA CYS A 255 5.44 4.28 -25.83
C CYS A 255 6.37 3.63 -24.80
N LEU A 256 6.35 4.10 -23.56
CA LEU A 256 7.08 3.53 -22.43
C LEU A 256 6.14 3.16 -21.28
N GLY A 257 6.04 1.86 -21.03
CA GLY A 257 5.06 1.30 -20.11
C GLY A 257 3.66 1.50 -20.67
N TYR A 258 3.07 2.66 -20.37
CA TYR A 258 1.69 3.03 -20.75
C TYR A 258 1.53 4.50 -21.11
N ALA A 259 2.61 5.29 -21.25
CA ALA A 259 2.51 6.65 -21.77
C ALA A 259 3.57 6.97 -22.80
N CYS A 260 3.27 8.00 -23.57
CA CYS A 260 4.11 8.51 -24.63
C CYS A 260 5.19 9.44 -24.10
N GLU A 261 6.43 9.07 -24.34
CA GLU A 261 7.63 9.82 -23.95
C GLU A 261 8.26 10.50 -25.15
N PRO A 262 8.83 11.70 -25.00
CA PRO A 262 9.61 12.31 -26.06
C PRO A 262 10.74 11.38 -26.51
N SER A 263 10.82 11.14 -27.81
CA SER A 263 12.00 10.57 -28.44
C SER A 263 13.14 11.58 -28.44
N CYS A 264 14.37 11.10 -28.41
CA CYS A 264 15.56 11.95 -28.46
C CYS A 264 16.62 11.33 -29.35
N GLN A 265 17.59 12.14 -29.75
CA GLN A 265 18.81 11.65 -30.38
C GLN A 265 19.96 11.80 -29.39
N PRO A 266 20.84 10.79 -29.25
CA PRO A 266 21.93 10.82 -28.28
C PRO A 266 22.92 11.97 -28.53
N ASP A 267 23.13 12.31 -29.81
CA ASP A 267 24.12 13.32 -30.23
C ASP A 267 23.57 14.76 -30.22
N ALA A 268 22.33 14.96 -29.77
CA ALA A 268 21.69 16.28 -29.67
C ALA A 268 21.71 16.78 -28.22
N PRO A 269 22.62 17.71 -27.86
CA PRO A 269 22.70 18.25 -26.50
C PRO A 269 21.37 18.92 -26.11
N GLY A 270 20.88 18.62 -24.91
CA GLY A 270 19.63 19.22 -24.39
C GLY A 270 18.34 18.73 -25.07
N ALA A 271 18.38 17.66 -25.89
CA ALA A 271 17.20 17.12 -26.58
C ALA A 271 16.03 16.78 -25.64
N CYS A 272 16.31 16.51 -24.37
CA CYS A 272 15.31 16.14 -23.37
C CYS A 272 14.92 17.26 -22.39
N GLY A 273 15.60 18.41 -22.45
CA GLY A 273 15.44 19.47 -21.46
C GLY A 273 16.12 19.17 -20.12
N GLU A 274 16.07 20.14 -19.21
CA GLU A 274 16.69 20.07 -17.89
C GLU A 274 16.06 18.98 -17.01
N GLY A 275 16.90 18.25 -16.28
CA GLY A 275 16.50 17.13 -15.42
C GLY A 275 16.18 15.85 -16.20
N PHE A 276 16.31 15.81 -17.53
CA PHE A 276 16.10 14.59 -18.30
C PHE A 276 17.34 14.24 -19.14
N ARG A 277 17.57 12.94 -19.31
CA ARG A 277 18.64 12.42 -20.17
C ARG A 277 18.10 11.50 -21.25
N CYS A 278 18.80 11.48 -22.38
CA CYS A 278 18.50 10.60 -23.49
C CYS A 278 19.09 9.21 -23.23
N ILE A 279 18.25 8.18 -23.17
CA ILE A 279 18.73 6.80 -22.99
C ILE A 279 18.17 5.85 -24.02
N GLN A 280 18.92 4.78 -24.25
CA GLN A 280 18.51 3.59 -24.96
C GLN A 280 18.71 2.37 -24.04
N HIS A 281 17.62 1.70 -23.68
CA HIS A 281 17.68 0.59 -22.70
C HIS A 281 18.17 -0.73 -23.31
N ARG A 282 17.99 -0.91 -24.62
CA ARG A 282 18.50 -2.03 -25.41
C ARG A 282 18.82 -1.52 -26.80
N GLU A 283 19.79 -2.14 -27.47
CA GLU A 283 20.30 -1.72 -28.78
C GLU A 283 19.20 -1.62 -29.87
N ASP A 284 18.15 -2.42 -29.74
CA ASP A 284 16.98 -2.45 -30.63
C ASP A 284 15.82 -1.52 -30.20
N SER A 285 15.92 -0.92 -29.02
CA SER A 285 14.87 -0.05 -28.48
C SER A 285 15.07 1.40 -28.95
N PRO A 286 13.99 2.17 -29.16
CA PRO A 286 14.14 3.56 -29.54
C PRO A 286 14.71 4.41 -28.39
N TRP A 287 15.47 5.44 -28.77
CA TRP A 287 15.99 6.47 -27.87
C TRP A 287 14.86 7.33 -27.32
N ARG A 288 14.98 7.69 -26.04
CA ARG A 288 13.93 8.43 -25.34
C ARG A 288 14.45 9.23 -24.16
N CYS A 289 13.69 10.26 -23.82
CA CYS A 289 13.92 11.07 -22.64
C CYS A 289 13.41 10.36 -21.40
N VAL A 290 14.27 10.22 -20.41
CA VAL A 290 13.91 9.76 -19.07
C VAL A 290 14.45 10.74 -18.04
N PRO A 291 13.86 10.78 -16.84
CA PRO A 291 14.42 11.52 -15.71
C PRO A 291 15.92 11.25 -15.51
N ASP A 292 16.68 12.25 -15.11
CA ASP A 292 18.10 12.15 -14.76
C ASP A 292 18.22 12.14 -13.24
N TRP A 293 18.67 11.01 -12.67
CA TRP A 293 18.58 10.70 -11.24
C TRP A 293 19.94 10.37 -10.62
#